data_AF-A0A2V8X8M4-F1
#
_entry.id   AF-A0A2V8X8M4-F1
#
_cell.length_a   1.000
_cell.length_b   1.000
_cell.length_c   1.000
_cell.angle_alpha   90.00
_cell.angle_beta   90.00
_cell.angle_gamma   90.00
#
_symmetry.space_group_name_H-M   'P 1'
#
loop_
_entity.id
_entity.type
_entity.pdbx_description
1 polymer ?
#
loop_
_entity_poly.entity_id
_entity_poly.type
_entity_poly.pdbx_seq_one_letter_code
_entity_poly.pdbx_strand_id
1 'polypeptide(L)'
;MRDFVSSVHLHDNRGEKDEHLPPYDGSIDWPAAIKLLKSAPDRNLPLLLELKEKTGPEAPSASEQLTAARKSMDRFEKAWASAK
;
A
#
# COMPACT_ATOMS: atom_id res chain seq x y z
N MET A 1 5.72 5.84 20.39
CA MET A 1 5.92 4.96 19.22
C MET A 1 5.87 5.72 17.91
N ARG A 2 4.84 6.55 17.67
CA ARG A 2 4.71 7.34 16.44
C ARG A 2 5.96 8.16 16.07
N ASP A 3 6.63 8.76 17.04
CA ASP A 3 7.84 9.58 16.82
C ASP A 3 9.10 8.76 16.50
N PHE A 4 9.02 7.43 16.59
CA PHE A 4 10.12 6.51 16.30
C PHE A 4 9.91 5.73 15.01
N VAL A 5 8.84 6.01 14.26
CA VAL A 5 8.59 5.35 12.97
C VAL A 5 9.47 5.99 11.91
N SER A 6 10.40 5.22 11.35
CA SER A 6 11.38 5.68 10.36
C SER A 6 11.05 5.29 8.92
N SER A 7 10.12 4.36 8.71
CA SER A 7 9.65 3.92 7.40
C SER A 7 8.32 3.18 7.56
N VAL A 8 7.58 3.04 6.45
CA VAL A 8 6.33 2.28 6.40
C VAL A 8 6.32 1.40 5.16
N HIS A 9 5.99 0.13 5.36
CA HIS A 9 5.67 -0.79 4.28
C HIS A 9 4.16 -0.79 4.08
N LEU A 10 3.73 -0.56 2.84
CA LEU A 10 2.35 -0.43 2.41
C LEU A 10 1.92 -1.70 1.72
N HIS A 11 0.81 -2.24 2.20
CA HIS A 11 0.06 -3.31 1.57
C HIS A 11 -1.36 -3.29 2.12
N ASP A 12 -2.22 -4.13 1.54
CA ASP A 12 -3.61 -4.32 1.98
C ASP A 12 -3.84 -5.75 2.46
N ASN A 13 -4.94 -5.96 3.16
CA ASN A 13 -5.42 -7.25 3.60
C ASN A 13 -6.93 -7.18 3.96
N ARG A 14 -7.53 -8.32 4.27
CA ARG A 14 -8.95 -8.44 4.66
C ARG A 14 -9.18 -8.50 6.18
N GLY A 15 -8.17 -8.11 6.97
CA GLY A 15 -8.26 -8.03 8.43
C GLY A 15 -7.94 -9.31 9.22
N GLU A 16 -7.88 -10.47 8.56
CA GLU A 16 -7.62 -11.76 9.25
C GLU A 16 -6.20 -12.29 9.07
N LYS A 17 -5.56 -11.96 7.94
CA LYS A 17 -4.25 -12.48 7.56
C LYS A 17 -3.39 -11.37 6.99
N ASP A 18 -2.08 -11.57 7.08
CA ASP A 18 -1.12 -10.71 6.43
C ASP A 18 -0.97 -11.11 4.95
N GLU A 19 -1.87 -10.60 4.10
CA GLU A 19 -2.02 -11.06 2.71
C GLU A 19 -1.10 -10.35 1.71
N HIS A 20 -0.56 -9.17 2.07
CA HIS A 20 0.30 -8.36 1.21
C HIS A 20 -0.34 -8.04 -0.15
N LEU A 21 -1.63 -7.71 -0.13
CA LEU A 21 -2.38 -7.34 -1.33
C LEU A 21 -1.99 -5.93 -1.79
N PRO A 22 -2.15 -5.60 -3.08
CA PRO A 22 -2.07 -4.22 -3.52
C PRO A 22 -3.05 -3.33 -2.75
N PRO A 23 -2.69 -2.08 -2.41
CA PRO A 23 -3.65 -1.10 -1.91
C PRO A 23 -4.98 -1.14 -2.68
N TYR A 24 -6.09 -1.08 -1.95
CA TYR A 24 -7.46 -1.10 -2.44
C TYR A 24 -8.00 -2.47 -2.89
N ASP A 25 -7.20 -3.54 -2.85
CA ASP A 25 -7.67 -4.91 -3.13
C ASP A 25 -8.14 -5.64 -1.86
N GLY A 26 -7.86 -5.09 -0.68
CA GLY A 26 -8.28 -5.61 0.63
C GLY A 26 -9.43 -4.80 1.23
N SER A 27 -9.35 -4.52 2.53
CA SER A 27 -10.38 -3.82 3.30
C SER A 27 -9.85 -2.63 4.11
N ILE A 28 -8.59 -2.24 3.94
CA ILE A 28 -8.06 -1.04 4.59
C ILE A 28 -8.80 0.21 4.09
N ASP A 29 -9.24 1.06 5.02
CA ASP A 29 -9.73 2.41 4.71
C ASP A 29 -8.54 3.32 4.35
N TRP A 30 -8.15 3.27 3.08
CA TRP A 30 -7.04 4.05 2.55
C TRP A 30 -7.21 5.57 2.67
N PRO A 31 -8.39 6.18 2.45
CA PRO A 31 -8.60 7.58 2.78
C PRO A 31 -8.23 7.95 4.22
N ALA A 32 -8.62 7.14 5.21
CA ALA A 32 -8.23 7.36 6.60
C ALA A 32 -6.73 7.09 6.83
N ALA A 33 -6.19 6.01 6.28
CA ALA A 33 -4.78 5.64 6.40
C ALA A 33 -3.86 6.71 5.81
N ILE A 34 -4.18 7.29 4.66
CA ILE A 34 -3.41 8.37 4.02
C ILE A 34 -3.36 9.60 4.94
N LYS A 35 -4.48 10.01 5.53
CA LYS A 35 -4.50 11.13 6.48
C LYS A 35 -3.63 10.84 7.70
N LEU A 36 -3.68 9.61 8.21
CA LEU A 36 -2.84 9.18 9.31
C LEU A 36 -1.34 9.24 8.94
N LEU A 37 -0.96 8.70 7.78
CA LEU A 37 0.42 8.72 7.30
C LEU A 37 0.93 10.16 7.09
N LYS A 38 0.12 11.04 6.48
CA LYS A 38 0.46 12.46 6.29
C LYS A 38 0.66 13.24 7.58
N SER A 39 0.07 12.76 8.67
CA SER A 39 0.22 13.40 9.98
C SER A 39 1.55 13.03 10.68
N ALA A 40 2.33 12.09 10.12
CA ALA A 40 3.59 11.64 10.71
C ALA A 40 4.53 12.80 11.08
N PRO A 41 5.29 12.68 12.20
CA PRO A 41 6.24 13.72 12.61
C PRO A 41 7.32 13.99 11.56
N ASP A 42 7.84 12.94 10.92
CA ASP A 42 8.75 13.07 9.78
C ASP A 42 7.95 13.35 8.50
N ARG A 43 8.19 14.53 7.91
CA ARG A 43 7.55 14.97 6.66
C ARG A 43 8.01 14.18 5.44
N ASN A 44 9.16 13.53 5.53
CA ASN A 44 9.76 12.72 4.47
C ASN A 44 9.73 11.23 4.81
N LEU A 45 8.77 10.79 5.63
CA LEU A 45 8.61 9.38 6.01
C LEU A 45 8.61 8.47 4.76
N PRO A 46 9.61 7.58 4.59
CA PRO A 46 9.68 6.67 3.46
C PRO A 46 8.49 5.71 3.44
N LEU A 47 7.81 5.65 2.30
CA LEU A 47 6.74 4.70 2.03
C LEU A 47 7.20 3.70 0.97
N LEU A 48 7.15 2.41 1.29
CA LEU A 48 7.55 1.31 0.40
C LEU A 48 6.35 0.42 0.13
N LEU A 49 6.12 0.05 -1.12
CA LEU A 49 5.08 -0.93 -1.46
C LEU A 49 5.63 -2.35 -1.25
N GLU A 50 5.02 -3.12 -0.34
CA GLU A 50 5.43 -4.49 -0.02
C GLU A 50 4.35 -5.48 -0.47
N LEU A 51 4.60 -6.23 -1.55
CA LEU A 51 3.60 -7.15 -2.11
C LEU A 51 4.10 -8.57 -2.10
N LYS A 52 3.15 -9.50 -1.99
CA LYS A 52 3.42 -10.93 -2.17
C LYS A 52 3.18 -11.33 -3.62
N GLU A 53 4.22 -11.86 -4.25
CA GLU A 53 4.12 -12.47 -5.58
C GLU A 53 3.17 -13.68 -5.53
N LYS A 54 2.24 -13.72 -6.47
CA LYS A 54 1.39 -14.89 -6.71
C LYS A 54 2.15 -15.86 -7.60
N THR A 55 2.26 -17.10 -7.16
CA THR A 55 2.97 -18.17 -7.89
C THR A 55 2.05 -19.37 -8.11
N GLY A 56 2.34 -20.16 -9.15
CA GLY A 56 1.57 -21.36 -9.50
C GLY A 56 1.05 -21.35 -10.94
N PRO A 57 0.47 -22.48 -11.42
CA PRO A 57 0.06 -22.63 -12.82
C PRO A 57 -1.01 -21.63 -13.28
N GLU A 58 -1.84 -21.16 -12.36
CA GLU A 58 -2.93 -20.21 -12.61
C GLU A 58 -2.59 -18.78 -12.20
N ALA A 59 -1.35 -18.53 -11.73
CA ALA A 59 -0.94 -17.21 -11.33
C ALA A 59 -0.75 -16.29 -12.55
N PRO A 60 -1.13 -15.01 -12.48
CA PRO A 60 -0.78 -14.03 -13.51
C PRO A 60 0.74 -13.96 -13.69
N SER A 61 1.19 -13.62 -14.89
CA SER A 61 2.60 -13.38 -15.15
C SER A 61 3.16 -12.26 -14.27
N ALA A 62 4.48 -12.27 -14.02
CA ALA A 62 5.14 -11.20 -13.27
C ALA A 62 4.86 -9.80 -13.87
N SER A 63 4.78 -9.69 -15.20
CA SER A 63 4.45 -8.44 -15.87
C SER A 63 3.02 -7.95 -15.56
N GLU A 64 2.04 -8.85 -15.52
CA GLU A 64 0.67 -8.53 -15.13
C GLU A 64 0.59 -8.11 -13.66
N GLN A 65 1.32 -8.80 -12.78
CA GLN A 65 1.40 -8.46 -11.36
C GLN A 65 2.05 -7.08 -11.14
N LEU A 66 3.14 -6.76 -11.83
CA LEU A 66 3.77 -5.44 -11.81
C LEU A 66 2.85 -4.35 -12.38
N THR A 67 2.08 -4.67 -13.42
CA THR A 67 1.08 -3.75 -13.99
C THR A 67 -0.03 -3.45 -12.98
N ALA A 68 -0.50 -4.45 -12.24
CA ALA A 68 -1.49 -4.28 -11.18
C ALA A 68 -0.93 -3.43 -10.03
N ALA A 69 0.30 -3.73 -9.58
CA ALA A 69 1.00 -2.96 -8.53
C ALA A 69 1.14 -1.48 -8.92
N ARG A 70 1.54 -1.19 -10.17
CA ARG A 70 1.62 0.18 -10.69
C ARG A 70 0.27 0.89 -10.67
N LYS A 71 -0.80 0.27 -11.17
CA LYS A 71 -2.15 0.87 -11.17
C LYS A 71 -2.65 1.18 -9.76
N SER A 72 -2.37 0.29 -8.81
CA SER A 72 -2.66 0.49 -7.40
C SER A 72 -1.93 1.72 -6.85
N MET A 73 -0.63 1.85 -7.14
CA MET A 73 0.15 3.01 -6.70
C MET A 73 -0.27 4.31 -7.40
N ASP A 74 -0.60 4.28 -8.69
CA ASP A 74 -1.14 5.46 -9.39
C ASP A 74 -2.43 5.96 -8.70
N ARG A 75 -3.27 5.05 -8.20
CA ARG A 75 -4.46 5.41 -7.40
C ARG A 75 -4.09 5.96 -6.02
N PHE A 76 -3.14 5.32 -5.34
CA PHE A 76 -2.65 5.77 -4.04
C PHE A 76 -2.07 7.19 -4.12
N GLU A 77 -1.22 7.46 -5.11
CA GLU A 77 -0.60 8.78 -5.32
C GLU A 77 -1.63 9.86 -5.62
N LYS A 78 -2.65 9.55 -6.44
CA LYS A 78 -3.77 10.47 -6.68
C LYS A 78 -4.54 10.79 -5.39
N ALA A 79 -4.85 9.76 -4.59
CA ALA A 79 -5.52 9.95 -3.32
C ALA A 79 -4.64 10.74 -2.34
N TRP A 80 -3.34 10.47 -2.32
CA TRP A 80 -2.35 11.20 -1.54
C TRP A 80 -2.31 12.67 -1.93
N ALA A 81 -2.21 13.01 -3.22
CA ALA A 81 -2.20 14.39 -3.68
C ALA A 81 -3.50 15.14 -3.33
N SER A 82 -4.63 14.42 -3.28
CA SER A 82 -5.96 14.99 -3.04
C SER A 82 -6.33 15.13 -1.55
N ALA A 83 -5.68 14.35 -0.68
CA ALA A 83 -5.99 14.35 0.75
C ALA A 83 -5.48 15.65 1.42
N LYS A 84 -6.42 16.40 2.03
CA LYS A 84 -6.11 17.57 2.87
C LYS A 84 -5.55 17.15 4.22
#